data_AF-A0A3D6BFV1-F1
#
_entry.id   AF-A0A3D6BFV1-F1
#
_cell.length_a   1.000
_cell.length_b   1.000
_cell.length_c   1.000
_cell.angle_alpha   90.00
_cell.angle_beta   90.00
_cell.angle_gamma   90.00
#
_symmetry.space_group_name_H-M   'P 1'
#
loop_
_entity.id
_entity.type
_entity.pdbx_description
1 polymer ?
#
loop_
_entity_poly.entity_id
_entity_poly.type
_entity_poly.pdbx_seq_one_letter_code
_entity_poly.pdbx_strand_id
1 'polypeptide(L)'
;MPRILDLSTISKPKGPVVYADSNEENIAYLQTRYPDKILFEMKDVAKILCISYEFVRLLVNNNTIASKQIGKRKLVHRGELARLITEGVDNNVS
;
A
#
# COMPACT_ATOMS: atom_id res chain seq x y z
N MET A 1 -37.57 -19.16 3.64
CA MET A 1 -37.67 -17.87 2.90
C MET A 1 -36.30 -17.19 2.97
N PRO A 2 -35.51 -17.13 1.89
CA PRO A 2 -34.24 -16.41 1.92
C PRO A 2 -34.52 -14.89 1.92
N ARG A 3 -33.87 -14.14 2.82
CA ARG A 3 -33.94 -12.67 2.84
C ARG A 3 -33.17 -12.14 1.63
N ILE A 4 -33.88 -11.51 0.71
CA ILE A 4 -33.30 -10.72 -0.36
C ILE A 4 -32.70 -9.47 0.29
N LEU A 5 -31.37 -9.32 0.23
CA LEU A 5 -30.68 -8.12 0.69
C LEU A 5 -31.06 -6.97 -0.24
N ASP A 6 -31.68 -5.95 0.31
CA ASP A 6 -32.04 -4.74 -0.42
C ASP A 6 -30.76 -3.95 -0.77
N LEU A 7 -30.44 -3.92 -2.05
CA LEU A 7 -29.27 -3.23 -2.64
C LEU A 7 -29.28 -1.72 -2.36
N SER A 8 -30.40 -1.15 -1.90
CA SER A 8 -30.53 0.25 -1.49
C SER A 8 -29.69 0.63 -0.26
N THR A 9 -29.25 -0.35 0.54
CA THR A 9 -28.38 -0.13 1.72
C THR A 9 -26.89 -0.04 1.39
N ILE A 10 -26.50 -0.29 0.14
CA ILE A 10 -25.10 -0.13 -0.29
C ILE A 10 -24.83 1.37 -0.44
N SER A 11 -24.29 1.97 0.61
CA SER A 11 -23.75 3.33 0.60
C SER A 11 -22.77 3.50 -0.55
N LYS A 12 -23.20 4.16 -1.63
CA LYS A 12 -22.31 4.55 -2.72
C LYS A 12 -21.17 5.42 -2.16
N PRO A 13 -19.91 5.23 -2.59
CA PRO A 13 -18.81 6.06 -2.14
C PRO A 13 -19.12 7.54 -2.46
N LYS A 14 -18.92 8.41 -1.45
CA LYS A 14 -19.16 9.85 -1.57
C LYS A 14 -18.01 10.48 -2.36
N GLY A 15 -18.27 10.80 -3.62
CA GLY A 15 -17.40 11.62 -4.47
C GLY A 15 -16.75 10.83 -5.61
N PRO A 16 -16.19 11.54 -6.62
CA PRO A 16 -15.39 10.90 -7.65
C PRO A 16 -14.22 10.17 -6.98
N VAL A 17 -14.16 8.86 -7.16
CA VAL A 17 -12.97 8.07 -6.83
C VAL A 17 -11.94 8.42 -7.91
N VAL A 18 -11.11 9.42 -7.63
CA VAL A 18 -9.94 9.70 -8.46
C VAL A 18 -8.98 8.54 -8.23
N TYR A 19 -8.85 7.67 -9.22
CA TYR A 19 -7.81 6.64 -9.23
C TYR A 19 -6.50 7.37 -9.54
N ALA A 20 -5.64 7.50 -8.53
CA ALA A 20 -4.33 8.15 -8.67
C ALA A 20 -3.41 7.20 -9.45
N ASP A 21 -3.42 7.33 -10.78
CA ASP A 21 -2.72 6.41 -11.69
C ASP A 21 -1.23 6.77 -11.86
N SER A 22 -0.78 7.95 -11.42
CA SER A 22 0.62 8.38 -11.55
C SER A 22 1.43 8.26 -10.26
N ASN A 23 2.69 7.85 -10.36
CA ASN A 23 3.60 7.73 -9.21
C ASN A 23 3.79 9.07 -8.48
N GLU A 24 3.78 10.19 -9.21
CA GLU A 24 3.93 11.54 -8.65
C GLU A 24 2.77 11.92 -7.74
N GLU A 25 1.54 11.62 -8.14
CA GLU A 25 0.35 11.83 -7.33
C GLU A 25 0.36 10.95 -6.07
N ASN A 26 0.78 9.69 -6.20
CA ASN A 26 0.91 8.77 -5.07
C ASN A 26 2.00 9.23 -4.08
N ILE A 27 3.11 9.80 -4.57
CA ILE A 27 4.12 10.45 -3.73
C ILE A 27 3.53 11.67 -3.02
N ALA A 28 2.81 12.55 -3.72
CA ALA A 28 2.19 13.74 -3.15
C ALA A 28 1.12 13.38 -2.10
N TYR A 29 0.34 12.33 -2.35
CA TYR A 29 -0.62 11.79 -1.40
C TYR A 29 0.08 11.28 -0.14
N LEU A 30 1.14 10.48 -0.29
CA LEU A 30 1.91 9.97 0.85
C LEU A 30 2.63 11.09 1.61
N GLN A 31 3.08 12.14 0.93
CA GLN A 31 3.64 13.35 1.55
C GLN A 31 2.59 14.10 2.37
N THR A 32 1.39 14.28 1.84
CA THR A 32 0.32 15.00 2.52
C THR A 32 -0.19 14.21 3.73
N ARG A 33 -0.28 12.87 3.60
CA ARG A 33 -0.77 12.00 4.67
C ARG A 33 0.27 11.71 5.75
N TYR A 34 1.54 11.66 5.37
CA TYR A 34 2.67 11.34 6.26
C TYR A 34 3.85 12.30 6.03
N PRO A 35 3.69 13.60 6.37
CA PRO A 35 4.68 14.63 6.04
C PRO A 35 6.05 14.36 6.66
N ASP A 36 6.09 13.86 7.89
CA ASP A 36 7.32 13.63 8.64
C ASP A 36 7.95 12.24 8.42
N LYS A 37 7.33 11.39 7.59
CA LYS A 37 7.81 10.02 7.35
C LYS A 37 8.37 9.84 5.94
N ILE A 38 9.66 9.56 5.89
CA ILE A 38 10.37 9.14 4.67
C ILE A 38 10.50 7.62 4.60
N LEU A 39 10.65 6.97 5.74
CA LEU A 39 10.83 5.53 5.89
C LEU A 39 9.65 4.92 6.64
N PHE A 40 9.13 3.81 6.13
CA PHE A 40 7.97 3.10 6.65
C PHE A 40 8.37 1.72 7.16
N GLU A 41 7.84 1.32 8.32
CA GLU A 41 7.99 -0.05 8.78
C GLU A 41 7.14 -1.00 7.91
N MET A 42 7.54 -2.26 7.78
CA MET A 42 6.77 -3.27 7.05
C MET A 42 5.30 -3.37 7.52
N LYS A 43 5.04 -3.14 8.82
CA LYS A 43 3.68 -3.11 9.38
C LYS A 43 2.85 -1.94 8.85
N ASP A 44 3.47 -0.77 8.66
CA ASP A 44 2.80 0.40 8.10
C ASP A 44 2.55 0.18 6.61
N VAL A 45 3.53 -0.37 5.88
CA VAL A 45 3.40 -0.75 4.47
C VAL A 45 2.25 -1.72 4.26
N ALA A 46 2.16 -2.77 5.07
CA ALA A 46 1.08 -3.75 5.01
C ALA A 46 -0.31 -3.12 5.19
N LYS A 47 -0.43 -2.18 6.13
CA LYS A 47 -1.68 -1.43 6.36
C LYS A 47 -2.04 -0.52 5.19
N ILE A 48 -1.06 0.19 4.63
CA ILE A 48 -1.29 1.14 3.52
C ILE A 48 -1.69 0.40 2.26
N LEU A 49 -1.04 -0.74 1.97
CA LEU A 49 -1.33 -1.57 0.81
C LEU A 49 -2.50 -2.54 1.03
N CYS A 50 -3.10 -2.56 2.23
CA CYS A 50 -4.18 -3.48 2.60
C CYS A 50 -3.82 -4.97 2.38
N ILE A 51 -2.57 -5.35 2.63
CA ILE A 51 -2.06 -6.73 2.50
C ILE A 51 -1.50 -7.25 3.83
N SER A 52 -1.25 -8.56 3.91
CA SER A 52 -0.76 -9.15 5.15
C SER A 52 0.69 -8.76 5.43
N TYR A 53 1.04 -8.63 6.72
CA TYR A 53 2.42 -8.35 7.13
C TYR A 53 3.39 -9.45 6.67
N GLU A 54 3.00 -10.73 6.77
CA GLU A 54 3.85 -11.83 6.34
C GLU A 54 4.12 -11.79 4.84
N PHE A 55 3.16 -11.34 4.05
CA PHE A 55 3.35 -11.17 2.61
C PHE A 55 4.37 -10.08 2.30
N VAL A 56 4.26 -8.90 2.94
CA VAL A 56 5.29 -7.83 2.83
C VAL A 56 6.65 -8.33 3.29
N ARG A 57 6.70 -9.06 4.40
CA ARG A 57 7.94 -9.60 4.96
C ARG A 57 8.62 -10.57 4.00
N LEU A 58 7.86 -11.46 3.35
CA LEU A 58 8.35 -12.38 2.34
C LEU A 58 8.96 -11.61 1.17
N LEU A 59 8.27 -10.60 0.65
CA LEU A 59 8.75 -9.79 -0.47
C LEU A 59 10.01 -8.99 -0.16
N VAL A 60 10.09 -8.42 1.04
CA VAL A 60 11.29 -7.70 1.48
C VAL A 60 12.47 -8.66 1.72
N ASN A 61 12.21 -9.90 2.14
CA ASN A 61 13.27 -10.91 2.29
C ASN A 61 13.73 -11.47 0.94
N ASN A 62 12.83 -11.54 -0.04
CA ASN A 62 13.14 -11.96 -1.40
C ASN A 62 13.72 -10.80 -2.25
N ASN A 63 13.93 -9.62 -1.66
CA ASN A 63 14.41 -8.41 -2.33
C ASN A 63 13.51 -7.90 -3.47
N THR A 64 12.24 -8.31 -3.50
CA THR A 64 11.23 -7.79 -4.44
C THR A 64 10.81 -6.35 -4.10
N ILE A 65 10.77 -6.03 -2.81
CA ILE A 65 10.54 -4.66 -2.31
C ILE A 65 11.85 -4.08 -1.82
N ALA A 66 12.24 -2.93 -2.37
CA ALA A 66 13.43 -2.23 -1.94
C ALA A 66 13.29 -1.77 -0.47
N SER A 67 14.25 -2.15 0.38
CA SER A 67 14.26 -1.76 1.79
C SER A 67 15.65 -1.33 2.25
N LYS A 68 15.66 -0.42 3.22
CA LYS A 68 16.86 0.03 3.92
C LYS A 68 16.87 -0.59 5.32
N GLN A 69 17.95 -1.28 5.66
CA GLN A 69 18.15 -1.78 7.01
C GLN A 69 18.70 -0.68 7.92
N ILE A 70 18.02 -0.44 9.04
CA ILE A 70 18.46 0.46 10.11
C ILE A 70 18.45 -0.33 11.41
N GLY A 71 19.63 -0.64 11.93
CA GLY A 71 19.80 -1.56 13.06
C GLY A 71 19.19 -2.92 12.78
N LYS A 72 18.21 -3.33 13.61
CA LYS A 72 17.49 -4.60 13.47
C LYS A 72 16.21 -4.52 12.61
N ARG A 73 15.85 -3.33 12.12
CA ARG A 73 14.61 -3.11 11.37
C ARG A 73 14.93 -2.91 9.88
N LYS A 74 14.10 -3.49 9.02
CA LYS A 74 14.06 -3.16 7.59
C LYS A 74 12.91 -2.19 7.34
N LEU A 75 13.21 -1.10 6.66
CA LEU A 75 12.28 -0.01 6.39
C LEU A 75 12.16 0.23 4.89
N VAL A 76 10.97 0.59 4.43
CA VAL A 76 10.67 0.86 3.02
C VAL A 76 10.63 2.36 2.80
N HIS A 77 11.27 2.84 1.73
CA HIS A 77 11.26 4.26 1.39
C HIS A 77 9.90 4.66 0.82
N ARG A 78 9.44 5.89 1.08
CA ARG A 78 8.17 6.42 0.56
C ARG A 78 8.03 6.27 -0.95
N GLY A 79 9.11 6.52 -1.70
CA GLY A 79 9.10 6.38 -3.16
C GLY A 79 8.87 4.95 -3.63
N GLU A 80 9.41 3.96 -2.91
CA GLU A 80 9.14 2.55 -3.20
C GLU A 80 7.68 2.21 -2.85
N LEU A 81 7.16 2.74 -1.75
CA LEU A 81 5.75 2.57 -1.41
C LEU A 81 4.82 3.17 -2.47
N ALA A 82 5.15 4.34 -3.01
CA ALA A 82 4.40 4.97 -4.10
C ALA A 82 4.45 4.13 -5.38
N ARG A 83 5.61 3.55 -5.71
CA ARG A 83 5.76 2.59 -6.82
C ARG A 83 4.83 1.39 -6.64
N LEU A 84 4.83 0.78 -5.45
CA LEU A 84 3.98 -0.38 -5.15
C LEU A 84 2.47 -0.06 -5.21
N ILE A 85 2.07 1.16 -4.87
CA ILE A 85 0.67 1.61 -5.03
C ILE A 85 0.32 1.75 -6.52
N THR A 86 1.25 2.26 -7.32
CA THR A 86 1.04 2.58 -8.74
C THR A 86 1.09 1.33 -9.63
N GLU A 87 2.14 0.53 -9.48
CA GLU A 87 2.40 -0.66 -10.31
C GLU A 87 1.73 -1.93 -9.76
N GLY A 88 1.31 -1.90 -8.49
CA GLY A 88 0.89 -3.08 -7.77
C GLY A 88 2.08 -3.89 -7.23
N VAL A 89 1.74 -4.98 -6.55
CA VAL A 89 2.72 -5.88 -5.94
C VAL A 89 2.77 -7.17 -6.75
N ASP A 90 3.69 -7.24 -7.72
CA ASP A 90 3.87 -8.43 -8.54
C ASP A 90 4.75 -9.48 -7.86
N ASN A 91 4.20 -10.69 -7.70
CA ASN A 91 4.92 -11.89 -7.26
C ASN A 91 5.36 -12.75 -8.45
N ASN A 92 6.04 -12.18 -9.45
CA ASN A 92 6.73 -13.01 -10.43
C ASN A 92 7.98 -13.62 -9.78
N VAL A 93 7.74 -14.54 -8.85
CA VAL A 93 8.70 -15.52 -8.36
C VAL A 93 8.75 -16.59 -9.45
N SER A 94 9.73 -16.46 -10.35
CA SER A 94 10.11 -17.52 -11.29
C SER A 94 10.76 -18.69 -10.56
#